data_AF-A0A5C6U7J0-F1
#
_entry.id   AF-A0A5C6U7J0-F1
#
_cell.length_a   1.000
_cell.length_b   1.000
_cell.length_c   1.000
_cell.angle_alpha   90.00
_cell.angle_beta   90.00
_cell.angle_gamma   90.00
#
_symmetry.space_group_name_H-M   'P 1'
#
loop_
_entity.id
_entity.type
_entity.pdbx_description
1 polymer ?
#
loop_
_entity_poly.entity_id
_entity_poly.type
_entity_poly.pdbx_seq_one_letter_code
_entity_poly.pdbx_strand_id
1 'polypeptide(L)'
;MDPTHTDRTPASIITASKVPLVTLYFWIIKILATTVGETGADYLNFNMHLGLGKTSWIMAGALVIALLIQFAAARYVPWKYWLAVVFLSVFGTLITDNLSDNYGVPLIVTTIAFTIVLIATFAAW
;
A
#
# COMPACT_ATOMS: atom_id res chain seq x y z
N MET A 1 10.61 -48.23 -18.73
CA MET A 1 11.14 -47.66 -17.48
C MET A 1 11.63 -46.26 -17.80
N ASP A 2 10.78 -45.26 -17.57
CA ASP A 2 11.08 -43.84 -17.80
C ASP A 2 11.63 -43.23 -16.49
N PRO A 3 12.87 -42.74 -16.46
CA PRO A 3 13.50 -42.22 -15.24
C PRO A 3 13.22 -40.73 -14.97
N THR A 4 12.22 -40.09 -15.61
CA THR A 4 12.07 -38.63 -15.55
C THR A 4 10.88 -38.08 -14.74
N HIS A 5 10.28 -38.89 -13.86
CA HIS A 5 9.32 -38.39 -12.86
C HIS A 5 10.08 -37.72 -11.70
N THR A 6 10.61 -36.51 -11.94
CA THR A 6 11.04 -35.63 -10.85
C THR A 6 9.82 -35.27 -10.01
N ASP A 7 9.62 -35.99 -8.91
CA ASP A 7 8.70 -35.65 -7.84
C ASP A 7 9.08 -34.28 -7.26
N ARG A 8 8.49 -33.24 -7.82
CA ARG A 8 8.52 -31.92 -7.20
C ARG A 8 7.62 -31.99 -5.98
N THR A 9 8.22 -32.16 -4.81
CA THR A 9 7.53 -32.13 -3.53
C THR A 9 6.69 -30.83 -3.45
N PRO A 10 5.37 -30.90 -3.18
CA PRO A 10 4.47 -29.74 -3.23
C PRO A 10 4.85 -28.61 -2.26
N ALA A 11 5.73 -28.89 -1.29
CA ALA A 11 6.27 -27.91 -0.35
C ALA A 11 7.12 -26.81 -1.00
N SER A 12 7.69 -27.04 -2.19
CA SER A 12 8.57 -26.08 -2.87
C SER A 12 7.85 -24.91 -3.53
N ILE A 13 6.53 -25.02 -3.74
CA ILE A 13 5.73 -23.94 -4.38
C ILE A 13 5.37 -22.83 -3.38
N ILE A 14 5.33 -23.14 -2.08
CA ILE A 14 4.90 -22.18 -1.05
C ILE A 14 5.99 -21.12 -0.73
N THR A 15 7.26 -21.42 -0.96
CA THR A 15 8.38 -20.51 -0.64
C THR A 15 8.73 -19.51 -1.75
N ALA A 16 8.09 -19.60 -2.93
CA ALA A 16 8.41 -18.76 -4.09
C ALA A 16 7.53 -17.51 -4.23
N SER A 17 6.42 -17.37 -3.49
CA SER A 17 5.59 -16.17 -3.61
C SER A 17 6.20 -15.00 -2.83
N LYS A 18 6.44 -13.89 -3.54
CA LYS A 18 6.85 -12.61 -2.92
C LYS A 18 5.70 -11.89 -2.19
N VAL A 19 4.52 -12.50 -2.17
CA VAL A 19 3.24 -11.97 -1.72
C VAL A 19 2.73 -12.83 -0.55
N PRO A 20 2.14 -12.22 0.51
CA PRO A 20 1.53 -12.98 1.59
C PRO A 20 0.49 -13.97 1.06
N LEU A 21 0.42 -15.17 1.65
CA LEU A 21 -0.67 -16.09 1.39
C LEU A 21 -1.99 -15.43 1.80
N VAL A 22 -2.99 -15.43 0.90
CA VAL A 22 -4.32 -14.81 1.10
C VAL A 22 -5.11 -15.62 2.13
N THR A 23 -4.71 -15.50 3.39
CA THR A 23 -5.27 -16.17 4.57
C THR A 23 -6.12 -15.20 5.38
N LEU A 24 -6.79 -15.68 6.44
CA LEU A 24 -7.55 -14.80 7.34
C LEU A 24 -6.70 -13.65 7.91
N TYR A 25 -5.43 -13.92 8.25
CA TYR A 25 -4.50 -12.90 8.74
C TYR A 25 -4.23 -11.79 7.72
N PHE A 26 -4.23 -12.10 6.43
CA PHE A 26 -4.09 -11.09 5.38
C PHE A 26 -5.24 -10.08 5.44
N TRP A 27 -6.48 -10.55 5.58
CA TRP A 27 -7.64 -9.67 5.65
C TRP A 27 -7.66 -8.83 6.94
N ILE A 28 -7.32 -9.44 8.08
CA ILE A 28 -7.25 -8.72 9.36
C ILE A 28 -6.23 -7.57 9.28
N ILE A 29 -4.99 -7.87 8.87
CA ILE A 29 -3.94 -6.84 8.85
C ILE A 29 -4.26 -5.76 7.80
N LYS A 30 -4.89 -6.13 6.67
CA LYS A 30 -5.32 -5.16 5.66
C LYS A 30 -6.37 -4.19 6.19
N ILE A 31 -7.38 -4.68 6.92
CA ILE A 31 -8.41 -3.82 7.54
C ILE A 31 -7.77 -2.93 8.61
N LEU A 32 -6.89 -3.48 9.45
CA LEU A 32 -6.16 -2.69 10.44
C LEU A 32 -5.29 -1.62 9.78
N ALA A 33 -4.65 -1.93 8.66
CA ALA A 33 -3.83 -0.97 7.92
C ALA A 33 -4.66 0.22 7.39
N THR A 34 -5.91 0.00 6.98
CA THR A 34 -6.80 1.10 6.58
C THR A 34 -7.23 1.98 7.75
N THR A 35 -7.49 1.39 8.93
CA THR A 35 -7.82 2.17 10.15
C THR A 35 -6.62 2.98 10.64
N VAL A 36 -5.43 2.36 10.68
CA VAL A 36 -4.17 3.04 11.04
C VAL A 36 -3.81 4.10 9.99
N GLY A 37 -4.19 3.88 8.73
CA GLY A 37 -4.08 4.83 7.63
C GLY A 37 -4.69 6.18 7.96
N GLU A 38 -5.98 6.16 8.29
CA GLU A 38 -6.76 7.36 8.61
C GLU A 38 -6.26 8.04 9.89
N THR A 39 -6.11 7.29 10.98
CA THR A 39 -5.63 7.86 12.25
C THR A 39 -4.20 8.39 12.14
N GLY A 40 -3.37 7.75 11.33
CA GLY A 40 -2.03 8.22 11.03
C GLY A 40 -2.03 9.53 10.26
N ALA A 41 -2.95 9.70 9.31
CA ALA A 41 -3.14 10.94 8.55
C ALA A 41 -3.58 12.08 9.47
N ASP A 42 -4.60 11.84 10.29
CA ASP A 42 -5.10 12.78 11.28
C ASP A 42 -4.00 13.20 12.26
N TYR A 43 -3.28 12.24 12.83
CA TYR A 43 -2.19 12.52 13.77
C TYR A 43 -1.11 13.40 13.12
N LEU A 44 -0.76 13.15 11.86
CA LEU A 44 0.22 13.94 11.12
C LEU A 44 -0.28 15.35 10.81
N ASN A 45 -1.58 15.50 10.53
CA ASN A 45 -2.20 16.79 10.23
C ASN A 45 -2.30 17.66 11.50
N PHE A 46 -2.89 17.11 12.57
CA PHE A 46 -3.16 17.86 13.80
C PHE A 46 -1.93 18.10 14.67
N ASN A 47 -1.01 17.13 14.77
CA ASN A 47 0.03 17.19 15.79
C ASN A 47 1.31 17.92 15.33
N MET A 48 1.54 18.02 14.01
CA MET A 48 2.75 18.65 13.48
C MET A 48 2.60 20.15 13.18
N HIS A 49 1.39 20.73 13.14
CA HIS A 49 1.16 22.16 12.82
C HIS A 49 1.86 22.65 11.52
N LEU A 50 2.27 21.73 10.64
CA LEU A 50 3.09 22.02 9.46
C LEU A 50 2.26 22.41 8.23
N GLY A 51 0.93 22.26 8.31
CA GLY A 51 0.01 22.40 7.20
C GLY A 51 0.03 21.18 6.26
N LEU A 52 -1.14 20.87 5.69
CA LEU A 52 -1.40 19.73 4.80
C LEU A 52 -0.32 19.52 3.72
N GLY A 53 0.23 20.60 3.16
CA GLY A 53 1.26 20.54 2.11
C GLY A 53 2.60 19.95 2.57
N LYS A 54 3.15 20.41 3.70
CA LYS A 54 4.46 19.92 4.19
C LYS A 54 4.36 18.50 4.73
N THR A 55 3.26 18.20 5.42
CA THR A 55 2.95 16.87 5.93
C THR A 55 2.82 15.84 4.80
N SER A 56 2.19 16.21 3.68
CA SER A 56 2.11 15.37 2.48
C SER A 56 3.48 15.04 1.89
N TRP A 57 4.41 16.01 1.82
CA TRP A 57 5.76 15.78 1.30
C TRP A 57 6.60 14.87 2.18
N ILE A 58 6.52 15.05 3.51
CA ILE A 58 7.21 14.16 4.46
C ILE A 58 6.67 12.74 4.33
N MET A 59 5.36 12.58 4.21
CA MET A 59 4.74 11.26 4.07
C MET A 59 5.02 10.61 2.71
N ALA A 60 5.09 11.41 1.63
CA ALA A 60 5.57 10.95 0.33
C ALA A 60 7.00 10.41 0.44
N GLY A 61 7.89 11.14 1.14
CA GLY A 61 9.25 10.69 1.40
C GLY A 61 9.30 9.38 2.19
N ALA A 62 8.50 9.26 3.25
CA ALA A 62 8.39 8.03 4.04
C ALA A 62 7.87 6.85 3.21
N LEU A 63 6.87 7.07 2.35
CA LEU A 63 6.36 6.06 1.42
C LEU A 63 7.43 5.63 0.42
N VAL A 64 8.15 6.57 -0.18
CA VAL A 64 9.25 6.26 -1.11
C VAL A 64 10.31 5.42 -0.40
N ILE A 65 10.73 5.79 0.80
CA ILE A 65 11.68 5.01 1.61
C ILE A 65 11.14 3.60 1.87
N ALA A 66 9.88 3.47 2.28
CA ALA A 66 9.25 2.19 2.55
C ALA A 66 9.18 1.31 1.28
N LEU A 67 8.86 1.90 0.13
CA LEU A 67 8.85 1.22 -1.17
C LEU A 67 10.26 0.80 -1.59
N LEU A 68 11.28 1.64 -1.41
CA LEU A 68 12.67 1.29 -1.70
C LEU A 68 13.12 0.11 -0.81
N ILE A 69 12.80 0.13 0.48
CA ILE A 69 13.08 -0.97 1.41
C ILE A 69 12.35 -2.25 0.98
N GLN A 70 11.11 -2.13 0.51
CA GLN A 70 10.29 -3.24 0.02
C GLN A 70 10.85 -3.85 -1.26
N PHE A 71 11.24 -3.02 -2.24
CA PHE A 71 11.81 -3.48 -3.51
C PHE A 71 13.23 -4.04 -3.35
N ALA A 72 14.03 -3.47 -2.43
CA ALA A 72 15.36 -3.99 -2.09
C ALA A 72 15.31 -5.36 -1.38
N ALA A 73 14.15 -5.76 -0.85
CA ALA A 73 14.00 -7.10 -0.28
C ALA A 73 13.94 -8.16 -1.39
N ALA A 74 14.97 -9.00 -1.49
CA ALA A 74 15.05 -10.12 -2.44
C ALA A 74 14.05 -11.25 -2.11
N ARG A 75 13.52 -11.31 -0.89
CA ARG A 75 12.60 -12.35 -0.39
C ARG A 75 11.40 -11.71 0.32
N TYR A 76 10.28 -12.42 0.43
CA TYR A 76 9.11 -11.94 1.16
C TYR A 76 9.48 -11.73 2.64
N VAL A 77 9.48 -10.47 3.08
CA VAL A 77 9.66 -10.08 4.48
C VAL A 77 8.36 -9.44 4.95
N PRO A 78 7.54 -10.13 5.76
CA PRO A 78 6.18 -9.70 6.09
C PRO A 78 6.12 -8.27 6.64
N TRP A 79 7.00 -7.90 7.56
CA TRP A 79 6.95 -6.58 8.20
C TRP A 79 7.25 -5.43 7.22
N LYS A 80 8.15 -5.63 6.25
CA LYS A 80 8.48 -4.61 5.23
C LYS A 80 7.28 -4.36 4.30
N TYR A 81 6.60 -5.44 3.91
CA TYR A 81 5.41 -5.38 3.07
C TYR A 81 4.29 -4.62 3.77
N TRP A 82 3.98 -5.00 5.02
CA TRP A 82 2.90 -4.37 5.77
C TRP A 82 3.21 -2.91 6.11
N LEU A 83 4.47 -2.56 6.38
CA LEU A 83 4.89 -1.17 6.57
C LEU A 83 4.60 -0.33 5.31
N ALA A 84 4.97 -0.84 4.13
CA ALA A 84 4.66 -0.16 2.87
C ALA A 84 3.15 -0.02 2.63
N VAL A 85 2.35 -1.04 2.97
CA VAL A 85 0.88 -0.98 2.86
C VAL A 85 0.29 0.08 3.79
N VAL A 86 0.76 0.17 5.04
CA VAL A 86 0.31 1.19 6.00
C VAL A 86 0.67 2.58 5.48
N PHE A 87 1.94 2.80 5.09
CA PHE A 87 2.36 4.11 4.55
C PHE A 87 1.59 4.50 3.30
N LEU A 88 1.30 3.53 2.42
CA LEU A 88 0.51 3.76 1.22
C LEU A 88 -0.92 4.18 1.59
N SER A 89 -1.53 3.54 2.59
CA SER A 89 -2.88 3.89 3.05
C SER A 89 -2.92 5.31 3.61
N VAL A 90 -1.99 5.66 4.52
CA VAL A 90 -1.94 7.02 5.10
C VAL A 90 -1.71 8.04 3.98
N PHE A 91 -0.73 7.81 3.09
CA PHE A 91 -0.43 8.75 2.01
C PHE A 91 -1.61 8.95 1.04
N GLY A 92 -2.38 7.90 0.76
CA GLY A 92 -3.58 7.98 -0.06
C GLY A 92 -4.66 8.89 0.53
N THR A 93 -4.88 8.80 1.85
CA THR A 93 -5.76 9.73 2.58
C THR A 93 -5.24 11.16 2.43
N LEU A 94 -3.97 11.43 2.76
CA LEU A 94 -3.41 12.78 2.67
C LEU A 94 -3.50 13.40 1.27
N ILE A 95 -3.26 12.62 0.22
CA ILE A 95 -3.42 13.12 -1.16
C ILE A 95 -4.86 13.57 -1.37
N THR A 96 -5.82 12.74 -1.00
CA THR A 96 -7.25 13.01 -1.23
C THR A 96 -7.66 14.26 -0.47
N ASP A 97 -7.27 14.39 0.79
CA ASP A 97 -7.51 15.57 1.64
C ASP A 97 -6.85 16.82 1.05
N ASN A 98 -5.63 16.69 0.53
CA ASN A 98 -4.92 17.82 -0.08
C ASN A 98 -5.65 18.30 -1.35
N LEU A 99 -6.17 17.38 -2.17
CA LEU A 99 -6.97 17.71 -3.35
C LEU A 99 -8.29 18.40 -2.97
N SER A 100 -9.00 17.92 -1.95
CA SER A 100 -10.27 18.53 -1.55
C SER A 100 -10.08 19.84 -0.80
N ASP A 101 -9.18 19.87 0.19
CA ASP A 101 -9.14 20.92 1.19
C ASP A 101 -8.18 22.05 0.83
N ASN A 102 -7.03 21.76 0.20
CA ASN A 102 -6.13 22.82 -0.29
C ASN A 102 -6.44 23.25 -1.72
N TYR A 103 -6.76 22.31 -2.61
CA TYR A 103 -6.98 22.61 -4.02
C TYR A 103 -8.46 22.81 -4.37
N GLY A 104 -9.38 22.62 -3.40
CA GLY A 104 -10.81 22.86 -3.60
C GLY A 104 -11.46 21.90 -4.60
N VAL A 105 -10.81 20.77 -4.92
CA VAL A 105 -11.32 19.82 -5.90
C VAL A 105 -12.50 19.06 -5.27
N PRO A 106 -13.70 19.09 -5.85
CA PRO A 106 -14.85 18.39 -5.28
C PRO A 106 -14.59 16.88 -5.15
N LEU A 107 -15.02 16.28 -4.05
CA LEU A 107 -14.89 14.83 -3.79
C LEU A 107 -15.43 13.95 -4.92
N ILE A 108 -16.47 14.40 -5.61
CA ILE A 108 -17.05 13.68 -6.75
C ILE A 108 -16.03 13.60 -7.90
N VAL A 109 -15.26 14.66 -8.13
CA VAL A 109 -14.26 14.72 -9.20
C VAL A 109 -13.09 13.79 -8.87
N THR A 110 -12.58 13.84 -7.64
CA THR A 110 -11.47 12.97 -7.21
C THR A 110 -11.89 11.50 -7.24
N THR A 111 -13.12 11.18 -6.82
CA THR A 111 -13.67 9.82 -6.86
C THR A 111 -13.78 9.28 -8.28
N ILE A 112 -14.33 10.06 -9.21
CA ILE A 112 -14.45 9.67 -10.62
C ILE A 112 -13.05 9.49 -11.22
N ALA A 113 -12.13 10.42 -10.96
CA ALA A 113 -10.77 10.34 -11.47
C ALA A 113 -10.04 9.08 -10.99
N PHE A 114 -10.06 8.79 -9.68
CA PHE A 114 -9.45 7.58 -9.13
C PHE A 114 -10.11 6.30 -9.64
N THR A 115 -11.43 6.31 -9.85
CA THR A 115 -12.15 5.17 -10.43
C THR A 115 -11.68 4.89 -11.87
N ILE A 116 -11.53 5.93 -12.70
CA ILE A 116 -11.03 5.79 -14.07
C ILE A 116 -9.61 5.23 -14.08
N VAL A 117 -8.72 5.77 -13.23
CA VAL A 117 -7.33 5.30 -13.12
C VAL A 117 -7.28 3.84 -12.65
N LEU A 118 -8.13 3.46 -11.71
CA LEU A 118 -8.24 2.08 -11.24
C LEU A 118 -8.68 1.13 -12.37
N ILE A 119 -9.71 1.49 -13.14
CA ILE A 119 -10.16 0.70 -14.29
C ILE A 119 -9.05 0.58 -15.33
N ALA A 120 -8.37 1.67 -15.67
CA ALA A 120 -7.28 1.65 -16.63
C ALA A 120 -6.12 0.75 -16.17
N THR A 121 -5.79 0.77 -14.88
CA THR A 121 -4.77 -0.10 -14.29
C THR A 121 -5.16 -1.57 -14.41
N PHE A 122 -6.42 -1.92 -14.11
CA PHE A 122 -6.91 -3.29 -14.27
C PHE A 122 -6.98 -3.73 -15.73
N ALA A 123 -7.27 -2.82 -16.66
CA ALA A 123 -7.33 -3.13 -18.08
C ALA A 123 -5.93 -3.33 -18.71
N ALA A 124 -4.91 -2.68 -18.17
CA ALA A 124 -3.52 -2.78 -18.64
C ALA A 124 -2.76 -3.98 -18.05
N TRP A 125 -3.26 -4.56 -16.95
CA TRP A 125 -2.67 -5.70 -16.24
C TRP A 125 -3.01 -7.03 -16.93
#